data_AF-A0A484NDZ4-F1
#
_entry.id   AF-A0A484NDZ4-F1
#
_cell.length_a   1.000
_cell.length_b   1.000
_cell.length_c   1.000
_cell.angle_alpha   90.00
_cell.angle_beta   90.00
_cell.angle_gamma   90.00
#
_symmetry.space_group_name_H-M   'P 1'
#
loop_
_entity.id
_entity.type
_entity.pdbx_description
1 polymer ?
#
loop_
_entity_poly.entity_id
_entity_poly.type
_entity_poly.pdbx_seq_one_letter_code
_entity_poly.pdbx_strand_id
1 'polypeptide(L)'
;MGRAGRVEMKRIENGARRQVTFSKRRKGLFKKAAELSVLCDAQIALIVFSPQGKLFQYFSSSSSSSSKWWWGANIDDGARRRAVEYHPSTA
;
A
#
# COMPACT_ATOMS: atom_id res chain seq x y z
N MET A 1 12.22 1.92 21.90
CA MET A 1 12.71 2.62 20.69
C MET A 1 11.86 3.87 20.49
N GLY A 2 12.46 5.07 20.54
CA GLY A 2 11.72 6.35 20.61
C GLY A 2 10.90 6.67 19.35
N ARG A 3 9.85 7.48 19.50
CA ARG A 3 9.16 8.08 18.36
C ARG A 3 10.15 8.98 17.63
N ALA A 4 10.29 8.79 16.31
CA ALA A 4 11.07 9.71 15.49
C ALA A 4 10.49 11.12 15.64
N GLY A 5 11.36 12.13 15.75
CA GLY A 5 10.97 13.53 15.77
C GLY A 5 10.24 13.95 14.49
N ARG A 6 9.75 15.19 14.49
CA ARG A 6 9.08 15.78 13.32
C ARG A 6 9.98 15.64 12.08
N VAL A 7 9.41 15.14 10.99
CA VAL A 7 10.09 14.98 9.70
C VAL A 7 9.61 16.08 8.77
N GLU A 8 10.52 16.76 8.08
CA GLU A 8 10.17 17.70 7.02
C GLU A 8 9.44 16.98 5.88
N MET A 9 8.44 17.65 5.27
CA MET A 9 7.68 17.10 4.15
C MET A 9 8.41 17.31 2.82
N LYS A 10 9.56 16.67 2.70
CA LYS A 10 10.37 16.58 1.48
C LYS A 10 10.82 15.14 1.23
N ARG A 11 11.41 14.87 0.07
CA ARG A 11 11.98 13.55 -0.25
C ARG A 11 13.04 13.17 0.80
N ILE A 12 12.95 11.95 1.31
CA ILE A 12 13.96 11.40 2.21
C ILE A 12 15.14 10.95 1.35
N GLU A 13 16.29 11.62 1.46
CA GLU A 13 17.45 11.34 0.62
C GLU A 13 18.10 9.98 0.95
N ASN A 14 18.25 9.67 2.25
CA ASN A 14 18.81 8.39 2.69
C ASN A 14 17.90 7.21 2.27
N GLY A 15 18.42 6.33 1.42
CA GLY A 15 17.67 5.22 0.83
C GLY A 15 17.09 4.23 1.84
N ALA A 16 17.87 3.81 2.85
CA ALA A 16 17.40 2.88 3.88
C ALA A 16 16.28 3.49 4.72
N ARG A 17 16.44 4.76 5.14
CA ARG A 17 15.38 5.51 5.86
C ARG A 17 14.14 5.67 4.99
N ARG A 18 14.31 5.95 3.70
CA ARG A 18 13.21 6.08 2.74
C ARG A 18 12.45 4.76 2.58
N GLN A 19 13.14 3.62 2.47
CA GLN A 19 12.52 2.30 2.37
C GLN A 19 11.72 1.94 3.63
N VAL A 20 12.31 2.12 4.82
CA VAL A 20 11.60 1.86 6.08
C VAL A 20 10.40 2.79 6.23
N THR A 21 10.56 4.07 5.89
CA THR A 21 9.48 5.06 5.97
C THR A 21 8.36 4.74 4.98
N PHE A 22 8.68 4.37 3.74
CA PHE A 22 7.71 3.95 2.74
C PHE A 22 6.88 2.77 3.25
N SER A 23 7.53 1.71 3.74
CA SER A 23 6.84 0.54 4.28
C SER A 23 5.90 0.91 5.44
N LYS A 24 6.36 1.73 6.39
CA LYS A 24 5.55 2.14 7.54
C LYS A 24 4.40 3.06 7.15
N ARG A 25 4.65 4.10 6.34
CA ARG A 25 3.64 5.08 5.93
C ARG A 25 2.60 4.47 5.00
N ARG A 26 3.01 3.61 4.05
CA ARG A 26 2.08 2.87 3.19
C ARG A 26 1.14 1.99 4.02
N LYS A 27 1.66 1.23 4.99
CA LYS A 27 0.84 0.41 5.90
C LYS A 27 -0.14 1.28 6.71
N GLY A 28 0.34 2.40 7.25
CA GLY A 28 -0.51 3.36 7.98
C GLY A 28 -1.62 3.95 7.11
N LEU A 29 -1.31 4.32 5.87
CA LEU A 29 -2.28 4.85 4.91
C LEU A 29 -3.36 3.81 4.57
N PHE A 30 -2.96 2.57 4.31
CA PHE A 30 -3.90 1.48 4.01
C PHE A 30 -4.83 1.20 5.20
N LYS A 31 -4.30 1.25 6.44
CA LYS A 31 -5.10 1.13 7.65
C LYS A 31 -6.14 2.26 7.75
N LYS A 32 -5.73 3.50 7.47
CA LYS A 32 -6.64 4.65 7.51
C LYS A 32 -7.73 4.58 6.44
N ALA A 33 -7.39 4.13 5.23
CA ALA A 33 -8.38 3.88 4.19
C ALA A 33 -9.39 2.80 4.60
N ALA A 34 -8.93 1.70 5.19
CA ALA A 34 -9.81 0.65 5.71
C ALA A 34 -10.70 1.11 6.87
N GLU A 35 -10.17 1.91 7.80
CA GLU A 35 -10.97 2.52 8.87
C GLU A 35 -12.06 3.43 8.27
N LEU A 36 -11.70 4.28 7.31
CA LEU A 36 -12.63 5.22 6.69
C LEU A 36 -13.72 4.53 5.86
N SER A 37 -13.36 3.50 5.09
CA SER A 37 -14.34 2.75 4.30
C SER A 37 -15.41 2.12 5.19
N VAL A 38 -15.03 1.58 6.35
CA VAL A 38 -15.96 0.95 7.29
C VAL A 38 -16.79 1.99 8.05
N LEU A 39 -16.15 3.04 8.56
CA LEU A 39 -16.83 4.04 9.41
C LEU A 39 -17.84 4.89 8.64
N CYS A 40 -17.61 5.11 7.35
CA CYS A 40 -18.40 6.03 6.54
C CYS A 40 -19.07 5.36 5.34
N ASP A 41 -19.05 4.02 5.27
CA ASP A 41 -19.53 3.24 4.10
C ASP A 41 -18.97 3.76 2.76
N ALA A 42 -17.72 4.22 2.79
CA ALA A 42 -17.09 4.87 1.65
C ALA A 42 -16.39 3.83 0.75
N GLN A 43 -16.65 3.90 -0.55
CA GLN A 43 -15.88 3.17 -1.55
C GLN A 43 -14.52 3.85 -1.78
N ILE A 44 -13.43 3.13 -1.50
CA ILE A 44 -12.06 3.64 -1.55
C ILE A 44 -11.17 2.69 -2.36
N ALA A 45 -10.37 3.28 -3.25
CA ALA A 45 -9.30 2.60 -3.98
C ALA A 45 -7.97 3.35 -3.77
N LEU A 46 -6.90 2.62 -3.50
CA LEU A 46 -5.53 3.15 -3.39
C LEU A 46 -4.57 2.34 -4.26
N ILE A 47 -3.75 3.05 -5.02
CA ILE A 47 -2.68 2.49 -5.87
C ILE A 47 -1.39 3.21 -5.52
N VAL A 48 -0.34 2.46 -5.19
CA VAL A 48 0.97 2.99 -4.79
C VAL A 48 2.08 2.24 -5.50
N PHE A 49 2.90 2.96 -6.27
CA PHE A 49 4.13 2.43 -6.84
C PHE A 49 5.33 2.79 -5.96
N SER A 50 6.19 1.82 -5.66
CA SER A 50 7.49 2.14 -5.05
C SER A 50 8.43 2.73 -6.10
N PRO A 51 9.52 3.41 -5.68
CA PRO A 51 10.56 3.87 -6.60
C PRO A 51 11.20 2.75 -7.45
N GLN A 52 11.07 1.49 -7.01
CA GLN A 52 11.52 0.30 -7.73
C GLN A 52 10.44 -0.28 -8.66
N GLY A 53 9.34 0.43 -8.89
CA GLY A 53 8.24 0.00 -9.77
C GLY A 53 7.31 -1.05 -9.18
N LYS A 54 7.45 -1.40 -7.89
CA LYS A 54 6.57 -2.40 -7.26
C LYS A 54 5.20 -1.79 -6.95
N LEU A 55 4.14 -2.42 -7.46
CA LEU A 55 2.75 -2.07 -7.21
C LEU A 55 2.29 -2.56 -5.83
N PHE A 56 1.58 -1.69 -5.10
CA PHE A 56 0.83 -1.99 -3.89
C PHE A 56 -0.56 -1.37 -4.02
N GLN A 57 -1.60 -2.13 -3.68
CA GLN A 57 -2.98 -1.69 -3.86
C GLN A 57 -3.87 -2.04 -2.67
N TYR A 58 -4.90 -1.24 -2.44
CA TYR A 58 -6.00 -1.49 -1.50
C TYR A 58 -7.32 -1.10 -2.18
N PHE A 59 -8.35 -1.92 -2.02
CA PHE A 59 -9.70 -1.65 -2.51
C PHE A 59 -10.70 -2.07 -1.43
N SER A 60 -11.68 -1.22 -1.11
CA SER A 60 -12.78 -1.57 -0.22
C SER A 60 -13.82 -2.40 -1.00
N SER A 61 -13.76 -3.73 -0.92
CA SER A 61 -14.81 -4.58 -1.49
C SER A 61 -15.98 -4.68 -0.50
N SER A 62 -17.21 -4.48 -0.98
CA SER A 62 -18.43 -4.78 -0.21
C SER A 62 -18.66 -6.29 -0.27
N SER A 63 -18.18 -7.02 0.73
CA SER A 63 -18.63 -8.38 0.98
C SER A 63 -18.54 -8.68 2.46
N SER A 64 -19.71 -8.71 3.08
CA SER A 64 -19.95 -9.21 4.41
C SER A 64 -19.30 -10.60 4.63
N SER A 65 -18.88 -10.83 5.88
CA SER A 65 -18.42 -12.10 6.49
C SER A 65 -16.91 -12.44 6.39
N SER A 66 -16.26 -12.41 7.55
CA SER A 66 -14.89 -12.90 7.87
C SER A 66 -13.74 -11.89 7.84
N SER A 67 -13.91 -10.79 8.58
CA SER A 67 -12.88 -9.79 8.95
C SER A 67 -11.73 -10.32 9.83
N LYS A 68 -11.49 -11.63 9.93
CA LYS A 68 -10.60 -12.22 10.96
C LYS A 68 -9.25 -12.75 10.48
N TRP A 69 -8.88 -12.59 9.20
CA TRP A 69 -7.61 -13.13 8.67
C TRP A 69 -6.75 -12.16 7.83
N TRP A 70 -7.15 -10.89 7.66
CA TRP A 70 -6.51 -9.99 6.67
C TRP A 70 -5.29 -9.18 7.15
N TRP A 71 -4.97 -9.13 8.45
CA TRP A 71 -3.78 -8.40 8.93
C TRP A 71 -2.55 -9.28 9.20
N GLY A 72 -2.67 -10.60 9.02
CA GLY A 72 -1.70 -11.57 9.54
C GLY A 72 -1.04 -12.54 8.56
N ALA A 73 -1.43 -12.62 7.29
CA ALA A 73 -0.91 -13.67 6.39
C ALA A 73 -0.26 -13.11 5.12
N ASN A 74 1.05 -13.35 5.01
CA ASN A 74 1.87 -13.40 3.81
C ASN A 74 2.18 -12.09 3.05
N ILE A 75 3.21 -11.43 3.57
CA ILE A 75 4.44 -11.34 2.79
C ILE A 75 4.89 -12.78 2.51
N ASP A 76 4.76 -13.29 1.27
CA ASP A 76 5.74 -14.26 0.73
C ASP A 76 5.67 -14.47 -0.80
N ASP A 77 6.85 -14.42 -1.42
CA ASP A 77 7.44 -15.43 -2.32
C ASP A 77 6.68 -16.00 -3.55
N GLY A 78 6.65 -15.23 -4.65
CA GLY A 78 6.32 -15.74 -5.99
C GLY A 78 5.50 -14.74 -6.81
N ALA A 79 6.07 -13.86 -7.63
CA ALA A 79 6.68 -14.24 -8.89
C ALA A 79 6.01 -15.46 -9.54
N ARG A 80 4.78 -15.30 -10.05
CA ARG A 80 4.11 -16.07 -11.13
C ARG A 80 2.59 -15.79 -11.02
N ARG A 81 1.84 -15.32 -12.02
CA ARG A 81 1.98 -15.27 -13.48
C ARG A 81 1.03 -14.19 -14.04
N ARG A 82 1.39 -13.66 -15.22
CA ARG A 82 0.60 -12.82 -16.14
C ARG A 82 0.31 -11.39 -15.63
N ALA A 83 1.03 -10.37 -16.10
CA ALA A 83 0.97 -9.87 -17.49
C ALA A 83 -0.49 -9.78 -17.95
N VAL A 84 -1.10 -8.63 -17.70
CA VAL A 84 -1.96 -8.00 -18.70
C VAL A 84 -1.10 -6.90 -19.29
N GLU A 85 -0.75 -7.10 -20.56
CA GLU A 85 0.07 -6.24 -21.39
C GLU A 85 -0.35 -4.77 -21.28
N TYR A 86 0.61 -3.90 -20.98
CA TYR A 86 0.57 -2.54 -21.49
C TYR A 86 1.41 -2.55 -22.77
N HIS A 87 0.73 -2.72 -23.91
CA HIS A 87 1.32 -2.51 -25.22
C HIS A 87 1.10 -1.03 -25.56
N PRO A 88 2.13 -0.17 -25.59
CA PRO A 88 1.95 1.17 -26.13
C PRO A 88 1.72 1.01 -27.64
N SER A 89 0.49 1.26 -28.08
CA SER A 89 0.24 1.52 -29.50
C SER A 89 0.93 2.83 -29.85
N THR A 90 1.84 2.75 -30.82
CA THR A 90 2.42 3.85 -31.57
C THR A 90 1.38 4.90 -31.98
N ALA A 91 1.64 6.16 -31.61
CA ALA A 91 1.46 7.38 -32.41
C ALA A 91 2.10 8.56 -31.66
#